data_AF-A0A3P7M2H2-F1
#
_entry.id   AF-A0A3P7M2H2-F1
#
_cell.length_a   1.000
_cell.length_b   1.000
_cell.length_c   1.000
_cell.angle_alpha   90.00
_cell.angle_beta   90.00
_cell.angle_gamma   90.00
#
_symmetry.space_group_name_H-M   'P 1'
#
loop_
_entity.id
_entity.type
_entity.pdbx_description
1 polymer ?
#
loop_
_entity_poly.entity_id
_entity_poly.type
_entity_poly.pdbx_seq_one_letter_code
_entity_poly.pdbx_strand_id
1 'polypeptide(L)'
;MQSKSVMATSDLISNIAIADITKVQVDDFAKQITLIEMSYFSAIKRSEFLSLKWNGRDKNVYAPNIVASTRWFNQLNFWVQKEILKYPAVNKRTEVLSYFIKLAKVRLPSPLLSSYWVPNQKLAL
;
A
#
# COMPACT_ATOMS: atom_id res chain seq x y z
N MET A 1 -6.67 30.10 26.72
CA MET A 1 -6.42 28.72 27.21
C MET A 1 -6.35 27.69 26.06
N GLN A 2 -6.01 28.08 24.82
CA GLN A 2 -5.96 27.17 23.66
C GLN A 2 -4.56 26.57 23.33
N SER A 3 -3.49 27.02 23.97
CA SER A 3 -2.11 26.70 23.55
C SER A 3 -1.64 25.28 23.90
N LYS A 4 -2.18 24.64 24.94
CA LYS A 4 -1.73 23.30 25.39
C LYS A 4 -2.24 22.13 24.55
N SER A 5 -3.39 22.29 23.88
CA SER A 5 -4.01 21.22 23.07
C SER A 5 -3.32 20.99 21.72
N VAL A 6 -2.71 22.05 21.15
CA VAL A 6 -2.08 21.98 19.81
C VAL A 6 -0.68 21.38 19.88
N MET A 7 0.06 21.62 20.97
CA MET A 7 1.37 20.97 21.22
C MET A 7 1.23 19.45 21.37
N ALA A 8 0.22 18.95 22.11
CA ALA A 8 0.03 17.50 22.25
C ALA A 8 -0.25 16.79 20.92
N THR A 9 -0.96 17.44 19.99
CA THR A 9 -1.21 16.89 18.65
C THR A 9 0.01 16.97 17.74
N SER A 10 0.83 18.02 17.82
CA SER A 10 2.10 18.07 17.07
C SER A 10 3.09 17.05 17.60
N ASP A 11 3.09 16.86 18.93
CA ASP A 11 3.93 15.88 19.62
C ASP A 11 3.50 14.45 19.30
N LEU A 12 2.20 14.17 19.11
CA LEU A 12 1.73 12.87 18.63
C LEU A 12 2.12 12.63 17.17
N ILE A 13 2.11 13.66 16.33
CA ILE A 13 2.54 13.57 14.92
C ILE A 13 4.07 13.42 14.82
N SER A 14 4.84 14.05 15.72
CA SER A 14 6.31 13.94 15.78
C SER A 14 6.80 12.71 16.57
N ASN A 15 6.01 12.21 17.53
CA ASN A 15 6.26 11.00 18.31
C ASN A 15 5.60 9.74 17.72
N ILE A 16 5.04 9.82 16.51
CA ILE A 16 5.31 8.75 15.55
C ILE A 16 6.81 8.86 15.25
N ALA A 17 7.62 8.48 16.24
CA ALA A 17 8.98 8.07 16.03
C ALA A 17 8.87 7.14 14.83
N ILE A 18 9.42 7.56 13.70
CA ILE A 18 9.41 6.80 12.47
C ILE A 18 10.00 5.46 12.88
N ALA A 19 9.14 4.48 13.11
CA ALA A 19 9.55 3.19 13.60
C ALA A 19 10.56 2.73 12.57
N ASP A 20 11.81 2.51 13.02
CA ASP A 20 12.87 2.06 12.12
C ASP A 20 12.29 0.87 11.38
N ILE A 21 12.10 1.02 10.06
CA ILE A 21 11.23 0.13 9.30
C ILE A 21 11.72 -1.31 9.35
N THR A 22 13.02 -1.46 9.57
CA THR A 22 13.74 -2.71 9.76
C THR A 22 13.35 -3.44 11.05
N LYS A 23 12.73 -2.77 12.03
CA LYS A 23 12.26 -3.37 13.30
C LYS A 23 10.88 -4.01 13.19
N VAL A 24 10.11 -3.68 12.15
CA VAL A 24 8.81 -4.31 11.92
C VAL A 24 9.04 -5.73 11.39
N GLN A 25 8.24 -6.69 11.83
CA GLN A 25 8.28 -8.04 11.27
C GLN A 25 7.87 -7.99 9.79
N VAL A 26 8.72 -8.53 8.93
CA VAL A 26 8.53 -8.49 7.47
C VAL A 26 7.19 -9.09 7.06
N ASP A 27 6.77 -10.18 7.71
CA ASP A 27 5.51 -10.86 7.43
C ASP A 27 4.29 -10.02 7.79
N ASP A 28 4.31 -9.33 8.93
CA ASP A 28 3.20 -8.48 9.34
C ASP A 28 3.12 -7.24 8.45
N PHE A 29 4.27 -6.70 8.05
CA PHE A 29 4.29 -5.57 7.14
C PHE A 29 3.76 -5.96 5.74
N ALA A 30 4.15 -7.14 5.23
CA ALA A 30 3.61 -7.68 3.99
C ALA A 30 2.08 -7.92 4.08
N LYS A 31 1.59 -8.50 5.18
CA LYS A 31 0.14 -8.69 5.40
C LYS A 31 -0.62 -7.37 5.36
N GLN A 32 -0.12 -6.33 6.03
CA GLN A 32 -0.78 -5.03 6.06
C GLN A 32 -0.84 -4.38 4.68
N ILE A 33 0.27 -4.38 3.93
CA ILE A 33 0.29 -3.87 2.55
C ILE A 33 -0.74 -4.62 1.71
N THR A 34 -0.77 -5.96 1.79
CA THR A 34 -1.71 -6.76 1.01
C THR A 34 -3.16 -6.55 1.41
N LEU A 35 -3.48 -6.36 2.69
CA LEU A 35 -4.84 -6.02 3.11
C LEU A 35 -5.30 -4.69 2.51
N ILE A 36 -4.43 -3.68 2.49
CA ILE A 36 -4.71 -2.40 1.86
C ILE A 36 -4.88 -2.57 0.34
N GLU A 37 -3.95 -3.24 -0.33
CA GLU A 37 -4.05 -3.51 -1.78
C GLU A 37 -5.32 -4.28 -2.14
N MET A 38 -5.70 -5.27 -1.32
CA MET A 38 -6.93 -6.04 -1.50
C MET A 38 -8.18 -5.16 -1.37
N SER A 39 -8.18 -4.18 -0.45
CA SER A 39 -9.31 -3.25 -0.32
C SER A 39 -9.51 -2.40 -1.58
N TYR A 40 -8.41 -1.95 -2.21
CA TYR A 40 -8.48 -1.25 -3.49
C TYR A 40 -8.88 -2.18 -4.64
N PHE A 41 -8.31 -3.39 -4.68
CA PHE A 41 -8.59 -4.35 -5.75
C PHE A 41 -10.04 -4.85 -5.74
N SER A 42 -10.57 -5.16 -4.55
CA SER A 42 -11.97 -5.59 -4.39
C SER A 42 -12.99 -4.50 -4.72
N ALA A 43 -12.62 -3.23 -4.61
CA ALA A 43 -13.48 -2.10 -4.99
C ALA A 43 -13.61 -1.92 -6.52
N ILE A 44 -12.70 -2.50 -7.32
CA ILE A 44 -12.70 -2.33 -8.78
C ILE A 44 -13.88 -3.06 -9.41
N LYS A 45 -14.69 -2.33 -10.18
CA LYS A 45 -15.85 -2.88 -10.89
C LYS A 45 -15.47 -3.30 -12.31
N ARG A 46 -16.12 -4.36 -12.82
CA ARG A 46 -15.94 -4.82 -14.21
C ARG A 46 -16.23 -3.72 -15.24
N SER A 47 -17.20 -2.85 -14.97
CA SER A 47 -17.56 -1.72 -15.84
C SER A 47 -16.42 -0.73 -16.08
N GLU A 48 -15.50 -0.59 -15.11
CA GLU A 48 -14.35 0.30 -15.23
C GLU A 48 -13.37 -0.20 -16.31
N PHE A 49 -13.20 -1.53 -16.41
CA PHE A 49 -12.38 -2.14 -17.46
C PHE A 49 -13.02 -2.03 -18.85
N LEU A 50 -14.35 -2.11 -18.95
CA LEU A 50 -15.05 -2.00 -20.23
C LEU A 50 -14.92 -0.60 -20.86
N SER A 51 -14.74 0.43 -20.03
CA SER A 51 -14.60 1.79 -20.53
C SER A 51 -13.29 2.03 -21.30
N LEU A 52 -12.25 1.22 -21.05
CA LEU A 52 -10.86 1.42 -21.54
C LEU A 52 -10.28 2.83 -21.28
N LYS A 53 -10.91 3.61 -20.39
CA LYS A 53 -10.60 5.03 -20.14
C LYS A 53 -9.72 5.27 -18.91
N TRP A 54 -9.12 4.22 -18.33
CA TRP A 54 -8.30 4.36 -17.12
C TRP A 54 -6.99 5.14 -17.32
N ASN A 55 -6.53 5.34 -18.57
CA ASN A 55 -5.36 6.17 -18.89
C ASN A 55 -5.70 7.58 -19.41
N GLY A 56 -6.98 7.88 -19.61
CA GLY A 56 -7.44 9.11 -20.26
C GLY A 56 -7.59 10.30 -19.32
N ARG A 57 -8.02 11.45 -19.87
CA ARG A 57 -8.33 12.66 -19.09
C ARG A 57 -9.49 12.44 -18.11
N ASP A 58 -10.48 11.66 -18.52
CA ASP A 58 -11.69 11.39 -17.72
C ASP A 58 -11.57 10.12 -16.86
N LYS A 59 -10.35 9.61 -16.62
CA LYS A 59 -10.13 8.37 -15.87
C LYS A 59 -10.75 8.36 -14.47
N ASN A 60 -10.83 9.51 -13.81
CA ASN A 60 -11.46 9.66 -12.49
C ASN A 60 -13.00 9.51 -12.55
N VAL A 61 -13.60 9.70 -13.72
CA VAL A 61 -15.05 9.55 -13.93
C VAL A 61 -15.37 8.10 -14.30
N TYR A 62 -14.62 7.53 -15.25
CA TYR A 62 -14.93 6.21 -15.82
C TYR A 62 -14.28 5.03 -15.07
N ALA A 63 -13.15 5.24 -14.41
CA ALA A 63 -12.38 4.20 -13.75
C ALA A 63 -11.79 4.64 -12.39
N PRO A 64 -12.62 5.19 -11.47
CA PRO A 64 -12.14 5.77 -10.22
C PRO A 64 -11.38 4.77 -9.34
N ASN A 65 -11.80 3.49 -9.28
CA ASN A 65 -11.16 2.49 -8.41
C ASN A 65 -9.87 1.97 -9.02
N ILE A 66 -9.82 1.79 -10.35
CA ILE A 66 -8.57 1.46 -11.06
C ILE A 66 -7.53 2.56 -10.83
N VAL A 67 -7.94 3.83 -10.93
CA VAL A 67 -7.06 4.98 -10.69
C VAL A 67 -6.63 5.03 -9.22
N ALA A 68 -7.53 4.79 -8.27
CA ALA A 68 -7.21 4.75 -6.85
C ALA A 68 -6.19 3.65 -6.51
N SER A 69 -6.41 2.43 -7.02
CA SER A 69 -5.48 1.30 -6.85
C SER A 69 -4.11 1.62 -7.45
N THR A 70 -4.07 2.22 -8.64
CA THR A 70 -2.82 2.62 -9.30
C THR A 70 -2.10 3.72 -8.52
N ARG A 71 -2.86 4.68 -7.96
CA ARG A 71 -2.31 5.76 -7.14
C ARG A 71 -1.69 5.22 -5.87
N TRP A 72 -2.36 4.30 -5.17
CA TRP A 72 -1.83 3.63 -3.99
C TRP A 72 -0.50 2.92 -4.32
N PHE A 73 -0.48 2.13 -5.38
CA PHE A 73 0.74 1.45 -5.84
C PHE A 73 1.89 2.43 -6.09
N ASN A 74 1.64 3.53 -6.82
CA ASN A 74 2.66 4.54 -7.08
C ASN A 74 3.15 5.21 -5.78
N GLN A 75 2.24 5.53 -4.87
CA GLN A 75 2.58 6.13 -3.59
C GLN A 75 3.47 5.21 -2.75
N LEU A 76 3.16 3.91 -2.70
CA LEU A 76 3.97 2.91 -2.04
C LEU A 76 5.38 2.84 -2.67
N ASN A 77 5.48 2.77 -3.99
CA ASN A 77 6.75 2.74 -4.70
C ASN A 77 7.61 3.98 -4.41
N PHE A 78 7.03 5.19 -4.47
CA PHE A 78 7.74 6.41 -4.14
C PHE A 78 8.17 6.46 -2.69
N TRP A 79 7.34 5.96 -1.78
CA TRP A 79 7.69 5.90 -0.37
C TRP A 79 8.86 4.95 -0.11
N VAL A 80 8.88 3.76 -0.71
CA VAL A 80 10.01 2.82 -0.62
C VAL A 80 11.31 3.47 -1.10
N GLN A 81 11.28 4.15 -2.26
CA GLN A 81 12.44 4.86 -2.79
C GLN A 81 12.93 5.96 -1.83
N LYS A 82 12.00 6.77 -1.30
CA LYS A 82 12.32 7.83 -0.32
C LYS A 82 12.91 7.25 0.96
N GLU A 83 12.38 6.15 1.47
CA GLU A 83 12.86 5.54 2.71
C GLU A 83 14.28 4.97 2.54
N ILE A 84 14.61 4.40 1.37
CA ILE A 84 15.98 3.96 1.06
C ILE A 84 16.93 5.16 0.96
N LEU A 85 16.53 6.23 0.29
CA LEU A 85 17.38 7.40 0.04
C LEU A 85 17.52 8.34 1.25
N LYS A 86 16.65 8.21 2.25
CA LYS A 86 16.68 8.97 3.50
C LYS A 86 17.96 8.76 4.31
N TYR A 87 18.59 7.59 4.20
CA TYR A 87 19.79 7.27 4.97
C TYR A 87 21.06 7.63 4.16
N PRO A 88 21.90 8.56 4.65
CA PRO A 88 23.14 8.92 3.94
C PRO A 88 24.18 7.78 3.98
N ALA A 89 24.22 7.00 5.06
CA ALA A 89 25.17 5.91 5.24
C ALA A 89 24.84 4.69 4.37
N VAL A 90 25.80 4.24 3.56
CA VAL A 90 25.64 3.10 2.62
C VAL A 90 25.21 1.83 3.34
N ASN A 91 25.81 1.53 4.50
CA ASN A 91 25.48 0.33 5.28
C ASN A 91 24.00 0.28 5.66
N LYS A 92 23.43 1.41 6.10
CA LYS A 92 22.01 1.52 6.45
C LYS A 92 21.11 1.42 5.23
N ARG A 93 21.49 2.00 4.08
CA ARG A 93 20.71 1.82 2.84
C ARG A 93 20.65 0.36 2.41
N THR A 94 21.77 -0.37 2.51
CA THR A 94 21.84 -1.80 2.15
C THR A 94 20.97 -2.64 3.09
N GLU A 95 20.92 -2.31 4.38
CA GLU A 95 20.04 -2.96 5.36
C GLU A 95 18.56 -2.77 5.00
N VAL A 96 18.14 -1.52 4.73
CA VAL A 96 16.77 -1.18 4.33
C VAL A 96 16.39 -1.81 2.98
N LEU A 97 17.32 -1.81 2.01
CA LEU A 97 17.10 -2.47 0.73
C LEU A 97 16.92 -3.99 0.91
N SER A 98 17.77 -4.63 1.73
CA SER A 98 17.63 -6.05 2.05
C SER A 98 16.29 -6.36 2.71
N TYR A 99 15.82 -5.49 3.61
CA TYR A 99 14.51 -5.58 4.24
C TYR A 99 13.37 -5.56 3.19
N PHE A 100 13.37 -4.59 2.26
CA PHE A 100 12.36 -4.54 1.19
C PHE A 100 12.43 -5.72 0.22
N ILE A 101 13.62 -6.25 -0.07
CA ILE A 101 13.77 -7.47 -0.87
C ILE A 101 13.17 -8.68 -0.15
N LYS A 102 13.38 -8.80 1.17
CA LYS A 102 12.75 -9.85 1.97
C LYS A 102 11.23 -9.69 1.97
N LEU A 103 10.74 -8.46 2.12
CA LEU A 103 9.31 -8.15 2.05
C LEU A 103 8.68 -8.58 0.72
N ALA A 104 9.31 -8.24 -0.41
CA ALA A 104 8.83 -8.62 -1.73
C ALA A 104 8.86 -10.14 -1.97
N LYS A 105 9.68 -10.88 -1.22
CA LYS A 105 9.73 -12.35 -1.26
C LYS A 105 8.71 -13.02 -0.37
N VAL A 106 8.03 -12.31 0.52
CA VAL A 106 7.00 -12.90 1.38
C VAL A 106 5.87 -13.41 0.49
N ARG A 107 5.82 -14.74 0.36
CA ARG A 107 4.68 -15.43 -0.23
C ARG A 107 3.61 -15.50 0.83
N LEU A 108 2.61 -14.62 0.74
CA LEU A 108 1.49 -14.70 1.66
C LEU A 108 0.76 -16.04 1.48
N PRO A 109 0.41 -16.72 2.57
CA PRO A 109 -0.31 -17.97 2.47
C PRO A 109 -1.66 -17.71 1.80
N SER A 110 -2.00 -18.64 0.89
CA SER A 110 -3.20 -18.67 0.06
C SER A 110 -4.56 -18.46 0.76
N PRO A 111 -4.78 -18.67 2.08
CA PRO A 111 -6.11 -18.52 2.67
C PRO A 111 -6.72 -17.13 2.51
N LEU A 112 -5.89 -16.07 2.50
CA LEU A 112 -6.36 -14.69 2.29
C LEU A 112 -6.77 -14.40 0.84
N LEU A 113 -6.38 -15.25 -0.11
CA LEU A 113 -6.90 -15.20 -1.47
C LEU A 113 -8.09 -16.16 -1.62
N SER A 114 -8.07 -17.31 -0.96
CA SER A 114 -9.14 -18.31 -1.07
C SER A 114 -10.46 -17.88 -0.42
N SER A 115 -10.45 -17.06 0.62
CA SER A 115 -11.69 -16.55 1.24
C SER A 115 -12.33 -15.41 0.45
N TYR A 116 -11.54 -14.67 -0.34
CA TYR A 116 -12.01 -13.52 -1.13
C TYR A 116 -12.16 -13.84 -2.62
N TRP A 117 -11.51 -14.89 -3.12
CA TRP A 117 -11.71 -15.44 -4.46
C TRP A 117 -12.87 -16.44 -4.39
N VAL A 118 -14.07 -15.91 -4.59
CA VAL A 118 -15.33 -16.67 -4.57
C VAL A 118 -15.26 -17.81 -5.62
N PRO A 119 -15.49 -19.09 -5.26
CA PRO A 119 -15.60 -20.21 -6.20
C PRO A 119 -16.86 -20.20 -7.10
N ASN A 120 -17.51 -19.04 -7.32
CA ASN A 120 -18.72 -18.93 -8.12
C ASN A 120 -18.48 -18.10 -9.39
N GLN A 121 -17.71 -18.68 -10.31
CA GLN A 121 -17.92 -18.49 -11.74
C GLN A 121 -18.83 -19.61 -12.30
N LYS A 122 -19.99 -19.82 -11.68
CA LYS A 122 -21.13 -20.41 -12.38
C LYS A 122 -22.23 -19.36 -12.47
N LEU A 123 -22.62 -19.09 -13.72
CA LEU A 123 -23.77 -18.31 -14.20
C LEU A 123 -23.56 -16.80 -14.37
N ALA A 124 -23.22 -16.37 -15.60
CA ALA A 124 -24.19 -15.72 -16.50
C ALA A 124 -23.55 -15.44 -17.87
N LEU A 125 -24.08 -16.15 -18.89
CA LEU A 125 -23.83 -16.14 -20.34
C LEU A 125 -22.54 -16.83 -20.83
#